data_AF-A0A8J7P9A0-F1
#
_entry.id   AF-A0A8J7P9A0-F1
#
_cell.length_a   1.000
_cell.length_b   1.000
_cell.length_c   1.000
_cell.angle_alpha   90.00
_cell.angle_beta   90.00
_cell.angle_gamma   90.00
#
_symmetry.space_group_name_H-M   'P 1'
#
loop_
_entity.id
_entity.type
_entity.pdbx_description
1 polymer ?
#
loop_
_entity_poly.entity_id
_entity_poly.type
_entity_poly.pdbx_seq_one_letter_code
_entity_poly.pdbx_strand_id
1 'polypeptide(L)'
;MLRTEPALVMEKIQKFLGLVNIINYHKILAFDPKKGFWCQLLEGGKTKCLGKSKGRKYPEMDTDSRDFLRGYYQEHNVELSKLLYKMGQSLPSWLREELVNTR
;
A
#
# COMPACT_ATOMS: atom_id res chain seq x y z
N MET A 1 -2.15 2.24 1.59
CA MET A 1 -3.23 2.30 0.59
C MET A 1 -3.33 1.02 -0.25
N LEU A 2 -2.36 0.62 -1.09
CA LEU A 2 -2.56 -0.58 -1.96
C LEU A 2 -2.85 -1.87 -1.18
N ARG A 3 -2.11 -2.14 -0.10
CA ARG A 3 -2.33 -3.32 0.74
C ARG A 3 -3.68 -3.31 1.46
N THR A 4 -4.14 -2.13 1.88
CA THR A 4 -5.31 -1.95 2.76
C THR A 4 -6.60 -1.73 1.97
N GLU A 5 -6.52 -0.99 0.87
CA GLU A 5 -7.63 -0.55 0.00
C GLU A 5 -7.18 -0.60 -1.46
N PRO A 6 -6.95 -1.80 -2.03
CA PRO A 6 -6.42 -1.95 -3.39
C PRO A 6 -7.37 -1.37 -4.45
N ALA A 7 -8.68 -1.47 -4.26
CA ALA A 7 -9.66 -1.03 -5.25
C ALA A 7 -9.56 0.49 -5.53
N LEU A 8 -9.38 1.32 -4.49
CA LEU A 8 -9.18 2.77 -4.66
C LEU A 8 -7.89 3.11 -5.40
N VAL A 9 -6.81 2.36 -5.12
CA VAL A 9 -5.54 2.56 -5.83
C VAL A 9 -5.67 2.14 -7.29
N MET A 10 -6.36 1.04 -7.57
CA MET A 10 -6.62 0.58 -8.93
C MET A 10 -7.50 1.57 -9.70
N GLU A 11 -8.48 2.21 -9.06
CA GLU A 11 -9.24 3.28 -9.70
C GLU A 11 -8.34 4.45 -10.15
N LYS A 12 -7.44 4.91 -9.26
CA LYS A 12 -6.48 5.97 -9.59
C LYS A 12 -5.54 5.57 -10.73
N ILE A 13 -5.07 4.32 -10.73
CA ILE A 13 -4.20 3.78 -11.80
C ILE A 13 -4.95 3.75 -13.13
N GLN A 14 -6.18 3.25 -13.17
CA GLN A 14 -6.96 3.19 -14.41
C GLN A 14 -7.23 4.59 -14.99
N LYS A 15 -7.52 5.57 -14.13
CA LYS A 15 -7.66 6.99 -14.53
C LYS A 15 -6.34 7.56 -15.06
N PHE A 16 -5.23 7.31 -14.36
CA PHE A 16 -3.89 7.75 -14.80
C PHE A 16 -3.51 7.20 -16.17
N LEU A 17 -3.84 5.92 -16.45
CA LEU A 17 -3.58 5.28 -17.74
C LEU A 17 -4.60 5.66 -18.83
N GLY A 18 -5.65 6.42 -18.50
CA GLY A 18 -6.68 6.81 -19.47
C GLY A 18 -7.48 5.62 -20.02
N LEU A 19 -7.72 4.57 -19.23
CA LEU A 19 -8.45 3.40 -19.70
C LEU A 19 -9.92 3.75 -19.97
N VAL A 20 -10.40 3.37 -21.16
CA VAL A 20 -11.81 3.54 -21.56
C VAL A 20 -12.73 2.60 -20.76
N ASN A 21 -12.28 1.37 -20.54
CA ASN A 21 -13.05 0.34 -19.84
C ASN A 21 -12.56 0.20 -18.38
N ILE A 22 -13.24 0.89 -17.47
CA ILE A 22 -12.92 0.86 -16.04
C ILE A 22 -13.48 -0.40 -15.38
N ILE A 23 -12.60 -1.18 -14.77
CA ILE A 23 -12.95 -2.34 -13.96
C ILE A 23 -13.23 -1.88 -12.52
N ASN A 24 -14.38 -2.29 -11.98
CA ASN A 24 -14.72 -2.03 -10.58
C ASN A 24 -14.08 -3.11 -9.67
N TYR A 25 -12.88 -2.80 -9.17
CA TYR A 25 -12.13 -3.67 -8.29
C TYR A 25 -12.79 -3.92 -6.92
N HIS A 26 -13.76 -3.10 -6.48
CA HIS A 26 -14.54 -3.39 -5.27
C HIS A 26 -15.43 -4.63 -5.41
N LYS A 27 -15.82 -4.99 -6.64
CA LYS A 27 -16.69 -6.15 -6.92
C LYS A 27 -15.91 -7.45 -7.15
N ILE A 28 -14.64 -7.35 -7.52
CA ILE A 28 -13.82 -8.50 -7.94
C ILE A 28 -12.64 -8.76 -7.00
N LEU A 29 -12.51 -7.99 -5.92
CA LEU A 29 -11.57 -8.24 -4.84
C LEU A 29 -12.32 -8.51 -3.54
N ALA A 30 -11.81 -9.44 -2.75
CA ALA A 30 -12.27 -9.73 -1.41
C ALA A 30 -11.07 -9.87 -0.46
N PHE A 31 -11.22 -9.41 0.78
CA PHE A 31 -10.21 -9.63 1.80
C PHE A 31 -10.30 -11.06 2.31
N ASP A 32 -9.17 -11.77 2.31
CA ASP A 32 -9.07 -13.12 2.86
C ASP A 32 -8.39 -13.03 4.24
N PRO A 33 -9.12 -13.25 5.36
CA PRO A 33 -8.57 -13.11 6.70
C PRO A 33 -7.47 -14.12 7.01
N LYS A 34 -7.54 -15.33 6.42
CA LYS A 34 -6.53 -16.38 6.63
C LYS A 34 -5.23 -16.01 5.93
N LYS A 35 -5.33 -15.41 4.73
CA LYS A 35 -4.19 -14.86 4.01
C LYS A 35 -3.66 -13.58 4.67
N GLY A 36 -4.55 -12.72 5.17
CA GLY A 36 -4.28 -11.39 5.68
C GLY A 36 -4.15 -10.32 4.58
N PHE A 37 -4.64 -10.60 3.37
CA PHE A 37 -4.50 -9.73 2.20
C PHE A 37 -5.77 -9.78 1.33
N TRP A 38 -5.94 -8.76 0.51
CA TRP A 38 -6.94 -8.77 -0.57
C TRP A 38 -6.53 -9.72 -1.70
N CYS A 39 -7.51 -10.46 -2.20
CA CYS A 39 -7.36 -11.49 -3.21
C CYS A 39 -8.44 -11.32 -4.30
N GLN A 40 -8.25 -11.94 -5.45
CA GLN A 40 -9.28 -11.98 -6.49
C GLN A 40 -10.48 -12.79 -6.00
N LEU A 41 -11.67 -12.23 -6.09
CA LEU A 41 -12.92 -12.94 -5.84
C LEU A 41 -13.29 -13.76 -7.09
N LEU A 42 -13.56 -15.05 -6.89
CA LEU A 42 -14.04 -15.98 -7.90
C LEU A 42 -15.51 -16.33 -7.65
N GLU A 43 -16.11 -17.04 -8.60
CA GLU A 43 -17.45 -17.58 -8.46
C GLU A 43 -17.58 -18.49 -7.24
N GLY A 44 -18.77 -18.49 -6.63
CA GLY A 44 -19.05 -19.26 -5.42
C GLY A 44 -18.34 -18.74 -4.16
N GLY A 45 -17.86 -17.49 -4.16
CA GLY A 45 -17.26 -16.85 -2.98
C GLY A 45 -15.82 -17.29 -2.68
N LYS A 46 -15.19 -18.05 -3.57
CA LYS A 46 -13.80 -18.49 -3.40
C LYS A 46 -12.82 -17.36 -3.68
N THR A 47 -11.70 -17.33 -2.98
CA THR A 47 -10.62 -16.35 -3.19
C THR A 47 -9.44 -16.99 -3.92
N LYS A 48 -8.91 -16.28 -4.92
CA LYS A 48 -7.62 -16.59 -5.56
C LYS A 48 -6.59 -15.57 -5.10
N CYS A 49 -5.81 -15.97 -4.11
CA CYS A 49 -4.76 -15.16 -3.52
C CYS A 49 -3.43 -15.30 -4.26
N LEU A 50 -2.54 -14.32 -4.06
CA LEU A 50 -1.14 -14.45 -4.45
C LEU A 50 -0.47 -15.62 -3.71
N GLY A 51 0.53 -16.22 -4.36
CA GLY A 51 1.21 -17.41 -3.86
C GLY A 51 1.93 -17.21 -2.51
N LYS A 52 2.39 -18.34 -1.93
CA LYS A 52 3.01 -18.40 -0.60
C LYS A 52 4.21 -17.45 -0.41
N SER A 53 4.90 -17.10 -1.49
CA SER A 53 6.05 -16.18 -1.47
C SER A 53 5.67 -14.71 -1.29
N LYS A 54 4.38 -14.34 -1.36
CA LYS A 54 3.89 -12.96 -1.26
C LYS A 54 3.08 -12.79 0.03
N GLY A 55 3.46 -11.81 0.86
CA GLY A 55 2.90 -11.66 2.21
C GLY A 55 3.31 -12.81 3.12
N ARG A 56 4.62 -13.09 3.19
CA ARG A 56 5.18 -14.10 4.08
C ARG A 56 4.97 -13.67 5.53
N LYS A 57 4.77 -14.65 6.42
CA LYS A 57 4.65 -14.42 7.86
C LYS A 57 6.06 -14.40 8.45
N TYR A 58 6.42 -13.27 9.03
CA TYR A 58 7.67 -13.07 9.76
C TYR A 58 7.33 -12.60 11.18
N PRO A 59 8.24 -12.77 12.15
CA PRO A 59 8.17 -12.01 13.38
C PRO A 59 8.10 -10.51 13.09
N GLU A 60 7.47 -9.75 13.98
CA GLU A 60 7.51 -8.30 13.91
C GLU A 60 8.96 -7.80 14.06
N MET A 61 9.26 -6.70 13.37
CA MET A 61 10.58 -6.05 13.49
C MET A 61 10.77 -5.54 14.91
N ASP A 62 11.97 -5.75 15.45
CA ASP A 62 12.33 -5.26 16.78
C ASP A 62 12.25 -3.72 16.86
N THR A 63 11.99 -3.20 18.05
CA THR A 63 11.75 -1.77 18.27
C THR A 63 12.99 -0.94 18.01
N ASP A 64 14.16 -1.42 18.43
CA ASP A 64 15.42 -0.67 18.35
C ASP A 64 15.86 -0.50 16.90
N SER A 65 15.74 -1.54 16.09
CA SER A 65 15.94 -1.51 14.64
C SER A 65 14.93 -0.61 13.96
N ARG A 66 13.66 -0.63 14.40
CA ARG A 66 12.64 0.29 13.85
C ARG A 66 13.03 1.73 14.09
N ASP A 67 13.41 2.07 15.31
CA ASP A 67 13.73 3.45 15.70
C ASP A 67 15.06 3.91 15.09
N PHE A 68 16.05 3.01 14.98
CA PHE A 68 17.26 3.25 14.21
C PHE A 68 16.93 3.57 12.74
N LEU A 69 16.09 2.77 12.08
CA LEU A 69 15.71 2.99 10.69
C LEU A 69 14.89 4.27 10.50
N ARG A 70 14.06 4.65 11.48
CA ARG A 70 13.34 5.93 11.47
C ARG A 70 14.31 7.11 11.48
N GLY A 71 15.29 7.09 12.38
CA GLY A 71 16.34 8.10 12.41
C GLY A 71 17.14 8.14 11.12
N TYR A 72 17.57 6.97 10.62
CA TYR A 72 18.33 6.86 9.37
C TYR A 72 17.58 7.42 8.16
N TYR A 73 16.29 7.11 8.00
CA TYR A 73 15.50 7.54 6.85
C TYR A 73 14.88 8.94 7.00
N GLN A 74 15.06 9.62 8.11
CA GLN A 74 14.43 10.92 8.38
C GLN A 74 14.70 11.94 7.27
N GLU A 75 15.97 12.23 6.97
CA GLU A 75 16.34 13.22 5.94
C GLU A 75 15.89 12.76 4.55
N HIS A 76 16.05 11.48 4.25
CA HIS A 76 15.58 10.88 2.99
C HIS A 76 14.06 11.07 2.79
N ASN A 77 13.28 10.90 3.86
CA ASN A 77 11.83 11.07 3.86
C ASN A 77 11.43 12.55 3.68
N VAL A 78 12.19 13.48 4.26
CA VAL A 78 12.00 14.92 4.02
C VAL A 78 12.24 15.27 2.55
N GLU A 79 13.36 14.82 1.97
CA GLU A 79 13.65 15.09 0.56
C GLU A 79 12.66 14.41 -0.39
N LEU A 80 12.22 13.19 -0.07
CA LEU A 80 11.16 12.52 -0.81
C LEU A 80 9.86 13.33 -0.77
N SER A 81 9.50 13.92 0.37
CA SER A 81 8.29 14.73 0.49
C SER A 81 8.32 15.98 -0.39
N LYS A 82 9.48 16.67 -0.45
CA LYS A 82 9.71 17.83 -1.31
C LYS A 82 9.64 17.44 -2.79
N LEU A 83 10.26 16.30 -3.15
CA LEU A 83 10.25 15.78 -4.52
C LEU A 83 8.82 15.45 -4.97
N LEU A 84 8.06 14.70 -4.17
CA LEU A 84 6.68 14.34 -4.49
C LEU A 84 5.81 15.59 -4.67
N TYR A 85 5.96 16.59 -3.80
CA TYR A 85 5.27 17.87 -3.94
C TYR A 85 5.62 18.56 -5.26
N LYS A 86 6.92 18.65 -5.61
CA LYS A 86 7.38 19.24 -6.87
C LYS A 86 6.82 18.51 -8.10
N MET A 87 6.60 17.21 -8.00
CA MET A 87 6.00 16.38 -9.05
C MET A 87 4.46 16.43 -9.08
N GLY A 88 3.82 17.20 -8.20
CA GLY A 88 2.36 17.26 -8.07
C GLY A 88 1.74 15.96 -7.55
N GLN A 89 2.53 15.11 -6.88
CA GLN A 89 2.07 13.84 -6.33
C GLN A 89 1.63 14.02 -4.87
N SER A 90 0.52 13.37 -4.50
CA SER A 90 0.07 13.35 -3.11
C SER A 90 1.01 12.53 -2.23
N LEU A 91 1.33 13.02 -1.02
CA LEU A 91 2.15 12.27 -0.08
C LEU A 91 1.43 10.97 0.37
N PRO A 92 2.12 9.82 0.36
CA PRO A 92 1.62 8.58 0.95
C PRO A 92 1.30 8.75 2.44
N SER A 93 0.31 8.01 2.95
CA SER A 93 -0.11 8.09 4.37
C SER A 93 1.02 7.81 5.35
N TRP A 94 1.78 6.72 5.11
CA TRP A 94 2.91 6.34 5.96
C TRP A 94 3.98 7.45 6.03
N LEU A 95 4.23 8.16 4.93
CA LEU A 95 5.23 9.23 4.90
C LEU A 95 4.74 10.45 5.69
N ARG A 96 3.44 10.77 5.60
CA ARG A 96 2.84 11.83 6.43
C ARG A 96 2.92 11.50 7.91
N GLU A 97 2.61 10.26 8.29
CA GLU A 97 2.67 9.79 9.67
C GLU A 97 4.10 9.86 10.23
N GLU A 98 5.09 9.36 9.48
CA GLU A 98 6.50 9.40 9.89
C GLU A 98 7.01 10.84 10.05
N LEU A 99 6.69 11.74 9.12
CA LEU A 99 7.12 13.15 9.20
C LEU A 99 6.45 13.93 10.35
N VAL A 100 5.24 13.54 10.77
CA VAL A 100 4.57 14.14 11.94
C VAL A 100 5.19 13.63 13.24
N ASN A 101 5.47 12.33 13.32
CA ASN A 101 6.04 11.68 14.50
C ASN A 101 7.52 12.00 14.76
N THR A 102 8.15 12.78 13.87
CA THR A 102 9.53 13.24 14.01
C THR A 102 9.63 14.62 14.68
N ARG A 103 8.49 15.22 15.07
CA ARG A 103 8.44 16.48 15.82
C ARG A 103 8.30 16.27 17.32
#